data_AF-A0A9P3MNS6-F1
#
_entry.id   AF-A0A9P3MNS6-F1
#
_cell.length_a   1.000
_cell.length_b   1.000
_cell.length_c   1.000
_cell.angle_alpha   90.00
_cell.angle_beta   90.00
_cell.angle_gamma   90.00
#
_symmetry.space_group_name_H-M   'P 1'
#
loop_
_entity.id
_entity.type
_entity.pdbx_description
1 polymer ?
#
loop_
_entity_poly.entity_id
_entity_poly.type
_entity_poly.pdbx_seq_one_letter_code
_entity_poly.pdbx_strand_id
1 'polypeptide(L)'
;MSKAGGGGGGSALGRAAMASAAAGLAVQRQRALQQRVDADVISMVENFTNMIKASKINDPVRNSQEAYQIEVHSAKLVGAAESLLKLVAQLKQTVVFADMSALNASVERHKEEFKEEADVANEVVACVGEKATTLLHDLEDMYFTSKLK
;
A
#
# COMPACT_ATOMS: atom_id res chain seq x y z
N MET A 1 -33.07 -0.86 32.83
CA MET A 1 -31.74 -1.44 33.11
C MET A 1 -31.34 -2.33 31.94
N SER A 2 -30.61 -1.76 30.97
CA SER A 2 -29.93 -2.51 29.90
C SER A 2 -29.04 -1.55 29.11
N LYS A 3 -27.72 -1.70 29.23
CA LYS A 3 -26.83 -1.97 28.09
C LYS A 3 -25.39 -2.05 28.59
N ALA A 4 -24.83 -3.25 28.38
CA ALA A 4 -23.40 -3.45 28.28
C ALA A 4 -22.84 -2.61 27.12
N GLY A 5 -21.68 -2.01 27.33
CA GLY A 5 -20.92 -1.29 26.32
C GLY A 5 -19.43 -1.47 26.59
N GLY A 6 -18.92 -2.66 26.26
CA GLY A 6 -17.48 -2.86 26.11
C GLY A 6 -17.01 -2.19 24.82
N GLY A 7 -16.03 -1.29 24.93
CA GLY A 7 -15.39 -0.64 23.79
C GLY A 7 -13.89 -0.49 24.10
N GLY A 8 -13.09 -1.28 23.38
CA GLY A 8 -11.67 -1.49 23.65
C GLY A 8 -10.82 -0.23 23.55
N GLY A 9 -10.22 0.16 24.68
CA GLY A 9 -9.05 1.02 24.72
C GLY A 9 -7.80 0.23 24.34
N GLY A 10 -7.53 0.09 23.05
CA GLY A 10 -6.19 -0.29 22.59
C GLY A 10 -5.21 0.82 23.01
N SER A 11 -4.41 0.57 24.05
CA SER A 11 -3.52 1.58 24.61
C SER A 11 -2.57 2.12 23.53
N ALA A 12 -2.22 3.41 23.60
CA ALA A 12 -1.27 4.04 22.67
C ALA A 12 0.08 3.28 22.61
N LEU A 13 0.46 2.61 23.69
CA LEU A 13 1.61 1.70 23.78
C LEU A 13 1.48 0.47 22.87
N GLY A 14 0.28 -0.12 22.76
CA GLY A 14 0.01 -1.23 21.85
C GLY A 14 0.12 -0.84 20.39
N ARG A 15 -0.35 0.36 20.01
CA ARG A 15 -0.23 0.89 18.64
C ARG A 15 1.21 1.22 18.28
N ALA A 16 1.98 1.81 19.20
CA ALA A 16 3.39 2.12 18.99
C ALA A 16 4.26 0.86 18.85
N ALA A 17 4.00 -0.17 19.67
CA ALA A 17 4.70 -1.45 19.57
C ALA A 17 4.36 -2.22 18.27
N MET A 18 3.12 -2.12 17.79
CA MET A 18 2.71 -2.73 16.53
C MET A 18 3.33 -2.01 15.31
N ALA A 19 3.45 -0.68 15.39
CA ALA A 19 4.10 0.13 14.36
C ALA A 19 5.62 -0.13 14.27
N SER A 20 6.30 -0.28 15.41
CA SER A 20 7.74 -0.61 15.43
C SER A 20 8.00 -2.04 14.95
N ALA A 21 7.12 -3.00 15.27
CA ALA A 21 7.18 -4.36 14.74
C ALA A 21 6.95 -4.40 13.21
N ALA A 22 5.98 -3.64 12.71
CA ALA A 22 5.72 -3.52 11.27
C ALA A 22 6.91 -2.89 10.52
N ALA A 23 7.53 -1.85 11.08
CA ALA A 23 8.74 -1.25 10.53
C ALA A 23 9.92 -2.24 10.50
N GLY A 24 10.09 -3.04 11.56
CA GLY A 24 11.10 -4.10 11.62
C GLY A 24 10.93 -5.15 10.52
N LEU A 25 9.69 -5.60 10.29
CA LEU A 25 9.36 -6.55 9.22
C LEU A 25 9.61 -5.95 7.82
N ALA A 26 9.31 -4.67 7.62
CA ALA A 26 9.57 -3.99 6.35
C ALA A 26 11.08 -3.93 6.04
N VAL A 27 11.91 -3.58 7.03
CA VAL A 27 13.38 -3.55 6.88
C VAL A 27 13.94 -4.94 6.63
N GLN A 28 13.45 -5.97 7.34
CA GLN A 28 13.86 -7.35 7.10
C GLN A 28 13.52 -7.80 5.68
N ARG A 29 12.30 -7.48 5.21
CA ARG A 29 11.88 -7.80 3.85
C ARG A 29 12.75 -7.10 2.82
N GLN A 30 13.08 -5.83 3.01
CA GLN A 30 13.96 -5.09 2.11
C GLN A 30 15.36 -5.72 2.04
N ARG A 31 15.95 -6.08 3.18
CA ARG A 31 17.26 -6.76 3.22
C ARG A 31 17.22 -8.12 2.53
N ALA A 32 16.17 -8.91 2.74
CA ALA A 32 16.01 -10.21 2.08
C ALA A 32 15.89 -10.08 0.55
N LEU A 33 15.17 -9.06 0.07
CA LEU A 33 15.06 -8.79 -1.37
C LEU A 33 16.42 -8.39 -1.95
N GLN A 34 17.18 -7.55 -1.26
CA GLN A 34 18.51 -7.11 -1.70
C GLN A 34 19.50 -8.28 -1.74
N GLN A 35 19.53 -9.10 -0.69
CA GLN A 35 20.34 -10.32 -0.65
C GLN A 35 20.01 -11.29 -1.79
N ARG A 36 18.71 -11.39 -2.17
CA ARG A 36 18.31 -12.22 -3.31
C ARG A 36 18.78 -11.65 -4.65
N VAL A 37 18.70 -10.33 -4.87
CA VAL A 37 19.28 -9.69 -6.07
C VAL A 37 20.77 -10.02 -6.15
N ASP A 38 21.50 -9.77 -5.07
CA ASP A 38 22.95 -9.96 -5.04
C ASP A 38 23.32 -11.43 -5.33
N ALA A 39 22.61 -12.38 -4.70
CA ALA A 39 22.82 -13.80 -4.93
C ALA A 39 22.51 -14.22 -6.38
N ASP A 40 21.41 -13.76 -6.96
CA ASP A 40 21.03 -14.09 -8.34
C ASP A 40 22.04 -13.51 -9.35
N VAL A 41 22.49 -12.26 -9.15
CA VAL A 41 23.50 -11.61 -10.01
C VAL A 41 24.86 -12.31 -9.91
N ILE A 42 25.32 -12.60 -8.69
CA ILE A 42 26.59 -13.31 -8.47
C ILE A 42 26.53 -14.69 -9.15
N SER A 43 25.44 -15.44 -8.95
CA SER A 43 25.23 -16.74 -9.58
C SER A 43 25.27 -16.66 -11.10
N MET A 44 24.63 -15.66 -11.72
CA MET A 44 24.70 -15.48 -13.18
C MET A 44 26.13 -15.23 -13.67
N VAL A 45 26.87 -14.32 -13.01
CA VAL A 45 28.24 -13.97 -13.39
C VAL A 45 29.18 -15.17 -13.22
N GLU A 46 29.06 -15.91 -12.11
CA GLU A 46 29.86 -17.11 -11.85
C GLU A 46 29.60 -18.21 -12.88
N ASN A 47 28.32 -18.50 -13.16
CA ASN A 47 27.96 -19.52 -14.14
C ASN A 47 28.44 -19.15 -15.56
N PHE A 48 28.30 -17.88 -15.95
CA PHE A 48 28.83 -17.41 -17.23
C PHE A 48 30.36 -17.52 -17.31
N THR A 49 31.05 -17.15 -16.23
CA THR A 49 32.51 -17.27 -16.12
C THR A 49 32.96 -18.72 -16.25
N ASN A 50 32.24 -19.65 -15.63
CA ASN A 50 32.54 -21.08 -15.72
C ASN A 50 32.28 -21.64 -17.13
N MET A 51 31.24 -21.17 -17.80
CA MET A 51 30.98 -21.51 -19.20
C MET A 51 32.13 -21.09 -20.12
N ILE A 52 32.66 -19.87 -19.95
CA ILE A 52 33.83 -19.40 -20.69
C ILE A 52 35.06 -20.27 -20.41
N LYS A 53 35.29 -20.65 -19.15
CA LYS A 53 36.41 -21.55 -18.78
C LYS A 53 36.32 -22.92 -19.45
N ALA A 54 35.11 -23.47 -19.56
CA ALA A 54 34.82 -24.75 -20.20
C ALA A 54 34.80 -24.69 -21.74
N SER A 55 34.83 -23.51 -22.34
CA SER A 55 34.77 -23.34 -23.81
C SER A 55 36.10 -23.61 -24.52
N LYS A 56 37.12 -24.11 -23.81
CA LYS A 56 38.45 -24.39 -24.39
C LYS A 56 38.41 -25.69 -25.19
N ILE A 57 39.01 -25.69 -26.37
CA ILE A 57 39.09 -26.88 -27.22
C ILE A 57 40.15 -27.83 -26.66
N ASN A 58 39.72 -29.01 -26.23
CA ASN A 58 40.56 -30.09 -25.69
C ASN A 58 40.39 -31.38 -26.54
N ASP A 59 40.84 -32.54 -26.03
CA ASP A 59 40.58 -33.82 -26.69
C ASP A 59 39.08 -34.18 -26.74
N PRO A 60 38.64 -35.09 -27.63
CA PRO A 60 37.22 -35.38 -27.83
C PRO A 60 36.46 -35.82 -26.57
N VAL A 61 37.12 -36.53 -25.66
CA VAL A 61 36.48 -37.01 -24.42
C VAL A 61 36.30 -35.84 -23.46
N ARG A 62 37.33 -35.00 -23.29
CA ARG A 62 37.23 -33.79 -22.46
C ARG A 62 36.25 -32.77 -23.03
N ASN A 63 36.22 -32.59 -24.34
CA ASN A 63 35.30 -31.66 -24.99
C ASN A 63 33.83 -32.08 -24.80
N SER A 64 33.52 -33.38 -24.82
CA SER A 64 32.16 -33.86 -24.53
C SER A 64 31.77 -33.66 -23.07
N GLN A 65 32.69 -33.85 -22.12
CA GLN A 65 32.46 -33.55 -20.71
C GLN A 65 32.26 -32.05 -20.46
N GLU A 66 33.09 -31.20 -21.05
CA GLU A 66 33.02 -29.74 -20.92
C GLU A 66 31.76 -29.17 -21.59
N ALA A 67 31.32 -29.75 -22.72
CA ALA A 67 30.04 -29.41 -23.35
C ALA A 67 28.85 -29.66 -22.40
N TYR A 68 28.83 -30.80 -21.70
CA TYR A 68 27.81 -31.07 -20.69
C TYR A 68 27.88 -30.06 -19.52
N GLN A 69 29.08 -29.68 -19.07
CA GLN A 69 29.22 -28.64 -18.03
C GLN A 69 28.70 -27.28 -18.49
N ILE A 70 28.95 -26.91 -19.74
CA ILE A 70 28.40 -25.69 -20.37
C ILE A 70 26.87 -25.71 -20.33
N GLU A 71 26.24 -26.84 -20.67
CA GLU A 71 24.77 -26.98 -20.59
C GLU A 71 24.25 -26.80 -19.16
N VAL A 72 24.90 -27.41 -18.17
CA VAL A 72 24.53 -27.27 -16.76
C VAL A 72 24.66 -25.82 -16.27
N HIS A 73 25.75 -25.14 -16.62
CA HIS A 73 25.95 -23.73 -16.26
C HIS A 73 24.95 -22.81 -16.97
N SER A 74 24.62 -23.10 -18.22
CA SER A 74 23.60 -22.37 -18.98
C SER A 74 22.23 -22.49 -18.32
N ALA A 75 21.82 -23.71 -17.94
CA ALA A 75 20.56 -23.93 -17.23
C ALA A 75 20.50 -23.18 -15.89
N LYS A 76 21.59 -23.18 -15.12
CA LYS A 76 21.69 -22.42 -13.85
C LYS A 76 21.62 -20.92 -14.06
N LEU A 77 22.26 -20.40 -15.10
CA LEU A 77 22.23 -18.98 -15.46
C LEU A 77 20.80 -18.56 -15.82
N VAL A 78 20.10 -19.35 -16.64
CA VAL A 78 18.69 -19.10 -16.98
C VAL A 78 17.82 -19.11 -15.72
N GLY A 79 17.99 -20.08 -14.83
CA GLY A 79 17.25 -20.14 -13.56
C GLY A 79 17.48 -18.93 -12.65
N ALA A 80 18.71 -18.43 -12.56
CA ALA A 80 19.01 -17.20 -11.81
C ALA A 80 18.38 -15.96 -12.45
N ALA A 81 18.38 -15.87 -13.78
CA ALA A 81 17.71 -14.79 -14.51
C ALA A 81 16.19 -14.81 -14.32
N GLU A 82 15.56 -16.00 -14.32
CA GLU A 82 14.14 -16.17 -14.03
C GLU A 82 13.78 -15.76 -12.60
N SER A 83 14.62 -16.13 -11.61
CA SER A 83 14.46 -15.68 -10.22
C SER A 83 14.49 -14.16 -10.11
N LEU A 84 15.43 -13.52 -10.80
CA LEU A 84 15.56 -12.06 -10.84
C LEU A 84 14.34 -11.39 -11.49
N LEU A 85 13.84 -11.94 -12.60
CA LEU A 85 12.61 -11.47 -13.25
C LEU A 85 11.39 -11.57 -12.31
N LYS A 86 11.26 -12.69 -11.59
CA LYS A 86 10.20 -12.89 -10.60
C LYS A 86 10.29 -11.87 -9.46
N LEU A 87 11.50 -11.56 -9.01
CA LEU A 87 11.75 -10.55 -8.00
C LEU A 87 11.35 -9.15 -8.47
N VAL A 88 11.71 -8.77 -9.70
CA VAL A 88 11.28 -7.51 -10.32
C VAL A 88 9.75 -7.43 -10.41
N ALA A 89 9.08 -8.52 -10.80
CA ALA A 89 7.61 -8.56 -10.84
C ALA A 89 6.99 -8.35 -9.44
N GLN A 90 7.54 -8.97 -8.41
CA GLN A 90 7.10 -8.78 -7.01
C GLN A 90 7.28 -7.34 -6.53
N LEU A 91 8.40 -6.70 -6.88
CA LEU A 91 8.66 -5.29 -6.54
C LEU A 91 7.65 -4.36 -7.22
N LYS A 92 7.41 -4.54 -8.52
CA LYS A 92 6.40 -3.77 -9.26
C LYS A 92 5.02 -3.92 -8.64
N GLN A 93 4.61 -5.14 -8.31
CA GLN A 93 3.33 -5.42 -7.66
C GLN A 93 3.21 -4.72 -6.29
N THR A 94 4.29 -4.71 -5.50
CA THR A 94 4.30 -4.06 -4.18
C THR A 94 4.08 -2.55 -4.29
N VAL A 95 4.72 -1.89 -5.26
CA VAL A 95 4.55 -0.45 -5.50
C VAL A 95 3.12 -0.13 -5.91
N VAL A 96 2.55 -0.88 -6.86
CA VAL A 96 1.17 -0.67 -7.31
C VAL A 96 0.17 -0.75 -6.15
N PHE A 97 0.32 -1.73 -5.25
CA PHE A 97 -0.58 -1.82 -4.09
C PHE A 97 -0.33 -0.76 -3.02
N ALA A 98 0.91 -0.28 -2.86
CA ALA A 98 1.21 0.84 -1.96
C ALA A 98 0.50 2.11 -2.43
N ASP A 99 0.55 2.41 -3.73
CA ASP A 99 -0.12 3.57 -4.33
C ASP A 99 -1.64 3.50 -4.15
N MET A 100 -2.24 2.33 -4.34
CA MET A 100 -3.69 2.12 -4.11
C MET A 100 -4.09 2.32 -2.64
N SER A 101 -3.24 1.89 -1.71
CA SER A 101 -3.48 2.07 -0.28
C SER A 101 -3.42 3.55 0.12
N ALA A 102 -2.44 4.29 -0.42
CA ALA A 102 -2.30 5.72 -0.22
C ALA A 102 -3.47 6.51 -0.85
N LEU A 103 -3.89 6.14 -2.06
CA LEU A 103 -5.04 6.71 -2.72
C LEU A 103 -6.33 6.49 -1.92
N ASN A 104 -6.55 5.26 -1.45
CA ASN A 104 -7.73 4.94 -0.64
C ASN A 104 -7.77 5.75 0.67
N ALA A 105 -6.63 5.91 1.35
CA ALA A 105 -6.53 6.77 2.53
C ALA A 105 -6.85 8.24 2.20
N SER A 106 -6.50 8.71 1.01
CA SER A 106 -6.84 10.07 0.57
C SER A 106 -8.31 10.24 0.26
N VAL A 107 -8.95 9.24 -0.34
CA VAL A 107 -10.39 9.25 -0.63
C VAL A 107 -11.19 9.27 0.67
N GLU A 108 -10.84 8.44 1.66
CA GLU A 108 -11.55 8.46 2.95
C GLU A 108 -11.38 9.78 3.69
N ARG A 109 -10.20 10.42 3.64
CA ARG A 109 -10.01 11.76 4.23
C ARG A 109 -10.91 12.81 3.58
N HIS A 110 -10.95 12.88 2.24
CA HIS A 110 -11.80 13.86 1.56
C HIS A 110 -13.28 13.60 1.81
N LYS A 111 -13.67 12.34 1.96
CA LYS A 111 -15.04 11.96 2.31
C LYS A 111 -15.42 12.42 3.72
N GLU A 112 -14.49 12.36 4.68
CA GLU A 112 -14.68 12.92 6.02
C GLU A 112 -14.79 14.45 5.97
N GLU A 113 -13.91 15.13 5.24
CA GLU A 113 -13.94 16.58 5.05
C GLU A 113 -15.26 17.05 4.41
N PHE A 114 -15.72 16.41 3.34
CA PHE A 114 -17.00 16.74 2.72
C PHE A 114 -18.20 16.46 3.61
N LYS A 115 -18.10 15.46 4.48
CA LYS A 115 -19.15 15.18 5.44
C LYS A 115 -19.23 16.29 6.49
N GLU A 116 -18.09 16.74 7.00
CA GLU A 116 -18.03 17.85 7.95
C GLU A 116 -18.59 19.14 7.34
N GLU A 117 -18.19 19.47 6.10
CA GLU A 117 -18.73 20.63 5.37
C GLU A 117 -20.24 20.53 5.15
N ALA A 118 -20.75 19.34 4.81
CA ALA A 118 -22.18 19.11 4.64
C ALA A 118 -22.95 19.25 5.96
N ASP A 119 -22.38 18.78 7.07
CA ASP A 119 -22.96 18.92 8.41
C ASP A 119 -23.06 20.41 8.81
N VAL A 120 -21.99 21.19 8.57
CA VAL A 120 -21.99 22.65 8.78
C VAL A 120 -23.03 23.35 7.90
N ALA A 121 -23.09 23.02 6.62
CA ALA A 121 -24.07 23.60 5.70
C ALA A 121 -25.51 23.30 6.14
N ASN A 122 -25.78 22.07 6.59
CA ASN A 122 -27.08 21.68 7.12
C ASN A 122 -27.44 22.46 8.39
N GLU A 123 -26.49 22.69 9.29
CA GLU A 123 -26.71 23.50 10.49
C GLU A 123 -27.07 24.96 10.16
N VAL A 124 -26.35 25.57 9.20
CA VAL A 124 -26.65 26.94 8.76
C VAL A 124 -28.03 27.02 8.10
N VAL A 125 -28.38 26.06 7.25
CA VAL A 125 -29.72 26.00 6.62
C VAL A 125 -30.82 25.86 7.67
N ALA A 126 -30.64 25.02 8.69
CA ALA A 126 -31.58 24.88 9.79
C ALA A 126 -31.75 26.20 10.55
N CYS A 127 -30.64 26.87 10.93
CA CYS A 127 -30.67 28.14 11.63
C CYS A 127 -31.39 29.25 10.82
N VAL A 128 -31.15 29.31 9.51
CA VAL A 128 -31.84 30.27 8.63
C VAL A 128 -33.33 29.95 8.54
N GLY A 129 -33.70 28.67 8.43
CA GLY A 129 -35.09 28.22 8.44
C GLY A 129 -35.84 28.62 9.72
N GLU A 130 -35.21 28.45 10.88
CA GLU A 130 -35.77 28.88 12.17
C GLU A 130 -36.01 30.39 12.20
N LYS A 131 -35.00 31.19 11.84
CA LYS A 131 -35.12 32.66 11.78
C LYS A 131 -36.23 33.11 10.84
N ALA A 132 -36.33 32.51 9.66
CA ALA A 132 -37.38 32.83 8.69
C ALA A 132 -38.77 32.51 9.26
N THR A 133 -38.91 31.38 9.96
CA THR A 133 -40.17 30.97 10.61
C THR A 133 -40.57 31.95 11.71
N THR A 134 -39.62 32.37 12.56
CA THR A 134 -39.87 33.40 13.59
C THR A 134 -40.33 34.72 12.97
N LEU A 135 -39.63 35.21 11.93
CA LEU A 135 -39.98 36.46 11.26
C LEU A 135 -41.37 36.40 10.59
N LEU A 136 -41.75 35.24 10.05
CA LEU A 136 -43.09 35.04 9.47
C LEU A 136 -44.18 35.08 10.55
N HIS A 137 -43.96 34.45 11.70
CA HIS A 137 -44.89 34.52 12.83
C HIS A 137 -45.03 35.94 13.37
N ASP A 138 -43.92 36.67 13.53
CA ASP A 138 -43.96 38.07 13.98
C ASP A 138 -44.76 38.96 13.00
N LEU A 139 -44.60 38.74 11.70
CA LEU A 139 -45.36 39.43 10.65
C LEU A 139 -46.85 39.07 10.68
N GLU A 140 -47.18 37.80 10.87
CA GLU A 140 -48.54 37.31 11.00
C GLU A 140 -49.24 37.95 12.20
N ASP A 141 -48.59 37.96 13.36
CA ASP A 141 -49.08 38.59 14.58
C ASP A 141 -49.29 40.10 14.41
N MET A 142 -48.33 40.79 13.78
CA MET A 142 -48.47 42.21 13.43
C MET A 142 -49.64 42.48 12.49
N TYR A 143 -49.86 41.61 11.50
CA TYR A 143 -50.97 41.74 10.56
C TYR A 143 -52.33 41.60 11.26
N PHE A 144 -52.48 40.59 12.12
CA PHE A 144 -53.73 40.35 12.85
C PHE A 144 -53.98 41.40 13.94
N THR A 145 -52.94 41.91 14.61
CA THR A 145 -53.08 42.98 15.61
C THR A 145 -53.35 44.35 14.98
N SER A 146 -52.84 44.62 13.77
CA SER A 146 -53.10 45.88 13.04
C SER A 146 -54.55 46.01 12.55
N LYS A 147 -55.20 44.90 12.20
CA LYS A 147 -56.62 44.86 11.78
C LYS A 147 -57.63 44.98 12.93
N LEU A 148 -57.16 44.98 14.18
CA LEU A 148 -57.98 45.07 15.40
C LEU A 148 -58.02 46.49 16.01
N LYS A 149 -57.57 47.52 15.27
CA LYS A 149 -57.74 48.94 15.61
C LYS A 149 -58.69 49.65 14.67
#